data_AF-A0A2V7YVH1-F1
#
_entry.id   AF-A0A2V7YVH1-F1
#
_cell.length_a   1.000
_cell.length_b   1.000
_cell.length_c   1.000
_cell.angle_alpha   90.00
_cell.angle_beta   90.00
_cell.angle_gamma   90.00
#
_symmetry.space_group_name_H-M   'P 1'
#
loop_
_entity.id
_entity.type
_entity.pdbx_description
1 polymer ?
#
loop_
_entity_poly.entity_id
_entity_poly.type
_entity_poly.pdbx_seq_one_letter_code
_entity_poly.pdbx_strand_id
1 'polypeptide(L)'
;MSTVQQVDTPIVVARNRDNVAVGDEIVRHRMATRIIHWSVALTFFIALFSGMPIWTPLFGWMASFVGGLDTARVIHPYAGLAFIIASIFQFFHWLPDMHLHEDQKGWLSRKAFSYMRWERVEESGKYNGGQILFFWAVCLGALGFLLSGIPMWFPLLFPVWIREICILIHDLTFIGFLVGVVGHIYLGTAAEPGTFGAMTRGTVTRRWARFHHPAWYKKVTGEETRK
;
A
#
# COMPACT_ATOMS: atom_id res chain seq x y z
N MET A 1 43.93 -18.32 -9.38
CA MET A 1 42.50 -18.62 -9.59
C MET A 1 41.70 -17.51 -8.93
N SER A 2 41.16 -16.60 -9.71
CA SER A 2 40.31 -15.49 -9.25
C SER A 2 39.01 -16.08 -8.72
N THR A 3 38.77 -15.96 -7.42
CA THR A 3 37.46 -16.15 -6.81
C THR A 3 36.51 -15.16 -7.48
N VAL A 4 35.70 -15.66 -8.42
CA VAL A 4 34.52 -14.95 -8.90
C VAL A 4 33.69 -14.67 -7.65
N GLN A 5 33.77 -13.43 -7.18
CA GLN A 5 32.86 -12.90 -6.19
C GLN A 5 31.49 -13.01 -6.85
N GLN A 6 30.75 -14.08 -6.52
CA GLN A 6 29.37 -14.22 -6.95
C GLN A 6 28.65 -13.01 -6.39
N VAL A 7 28.45 -12.01 -7.23
CA VAL A 7 27.59 -10.88 -6.91
C VAL A 7 26.21 -11.51 -6.80
N ASP A 8 25.80 -11.80 -5.57
CA ASP A 8 24.47 -12.32 -5.29
C ASP A 8 23.46 -11.45 -6.04
N THR A 9 22.65 -12.07 -6.89
CA THR A 9 21.68 -11.31 -7.70
C THR A 9 20.83 -10.45 -6.75
N PRO A 10 20.52 -9.18 -7.10
CA PRO A 10 19.76 -8.29 -6.21
C PRO A 10 18.50 -8.92 -5.60
N ILE A 11 17.82 -9.80 -6.36
CA ILE A 11 16.64 -10.54 -5.90
C ILE A 11 16.92 -11.55 -4.77
N VAL A 12 18.11 -12.14 -4.73
CA VAL A 12 18.54 -13.08 -3.67
C VAL A 12 18.80 -12.29 -2.39
N VAL A 13 19.49 -11.16 -2.49
CA VAL A 13 19.73 -10.25 -1.36
C VAL A 13 18.40 -9.72 -0.80
N ALA A 14 17.44 -9.42 -1.69
CA ALA A 14 16.09 -9.00 -1.36
C ALA A 14 15.22 -10.05 -0.66
N ARG A 15 15.75 -11.25 -0.36
CA ARG A 15 15.07 -12.19 0.54
C ARG A 15 15.07 -11.69 1.98
N ASN A 16 16.22 -11.23 2.46
CA ASN A 16 16.46 -11.00 3.89
C ASN A 16 16.88 -9.57 4.24
N ARG A 17 17.26 -8.75 3.26
CA ARG A 17 17.79 -7.40 3.51
C ARG A 17 17.02 -6.32 2.73
N ASP A 18 17.02 -5.12 3.28
CA ASP A 18 16.56 -3.87 2.67
C ASP A 18 17.73 -2.88 2.67
N ASN A 19 17.65 -1.84 1.85
CA ASN A 19 18.58 -0.71 1.86
C ASN A 19 20.02 -1.13 1.52
N VAL A 20 20.18 -2.02 0.53
CA VAL A 20 21.48 -2.49 0.04
C VAL A 20 21.59 -2.22 -1.46
N ALA A 21 22.67 -1.58 -1.89
CA ALA A 21 23.00 -1.42 -3.30
C ALA A 21 23.73 -2.66 -3.82
N VAL A 22 23.27 -3.22 -4.93
CA VAL A 22 23.84 -4.43 -5.56
C VAL A 22 23.88 -4.20 -7.07
N GLY A 23 25.09 -4.04 -7.63
CA GLY A 23 25.25 -3.63 -9.02
C GLY A 23 24.51 -2.32 -9.31
N ASP A 24 23.71 -2.30 -10.37
CA ASP A 24 22.91 -1.14 -10.81
C ASP A 24 21.53 -1.00 -10.14
N GLU A 25 21.21 -1.91 -9.21
CA GLU A 25 19.95 -1.90 -8.47
C GLU A 25 20.17 -1.63 -6.97
N ILE A 26 19.09 -1.20 -6.32
CA ILE A 26 19.00 -1.07 -4.86
C ILE A 26 17.84 -1.92 -4.38
N VAL A 27 18.10 -2.74 -3.37
CA VAL A 27 17.07 -3.51 -2.67
C VAL A 27 16.25 -2.56 -1.80
N ARG A 28 15.01 -2.31 -2.20
CA ARG A 28 14.09 -1.40 -1.50
C ARG A 28 13.25 -2.12 -0.44
N HIS A 29 12.76 -3.31 -0.76
CA HIS A 29 11.87 -4.09 0.10
C HIS A 29 12.28 -5.56 0.12
N ARG A 30 12.51 -6.13 1.31
CA ARG A 30 12.72 -7.57 1.53
C ARG A 30 11.45 -8.36 1.27
N MET A 31 11.60 -9.67 1.19
CA MET A 31 10.51 -10.59 0.92
C MET A 31 9.37 -10.49 1.95
N ALA A 32 9.68 -10.39 3.24
CA ALA A 32 8.66 -10.25 4.29
C ALA A 32 7.75 -9.05 4.04
N THR A 33 8.35 -7.90 3.72
CA THR A 33 7.65 -6.65 3.34
C THR A 33 6.68 -6.92 2.18
N ARG A 34 7.16 -7.56 1.11
CA ARG A 34 6.35 -7.84 -0.09
C ARG A 34 5.21 -8.81 0.19
N ILE A 35 5.46 -9.88 0.94
CA ILE A 35 4.44 -10.88 1.30
C ILE A 35 3.32 -10.23 2.10
N ILE A 36 3.66 -9.41 3.11
CA ILE A 36 2.67 -8.70 3.92
C ILE A 36 1.81 -7.79 3.02
N HIS A 37 2.44 -7.00 2.15
CA HIS A 37 1.72 -6.15 1.20
C HIS A 37 0.78 -6.93 0.27
N TRP A 38 1.26 -8.02 -0.35
CA TRP A 38 0.44 -8.82 -1.25
C TRP A 38 -0.67 -9.58 -0.52
N SER A 39 -0.49 -9.91 0.77
CA SER A 39 -1.56 -10.47 1.60
C SER A 39 -2.69 -9.46 1.82
N VAL A 40 -2.35 -8.21 2.13
CA VAL A 40 -3.32 -7.10 2.23
C VAL A 40 -4.02 -6.87 0.89
N ALA A 41 -3.26 -6.80 -0.21
CA ALA A 41 -3.84 -6.58 -1.54
C ALA A 41 -4.80 -7.73 -1.93
N LEU A 42 -4.40 -8.98 -1.74
CA LEU A 42 -5.22 -10.14 -2.08
C LEU A 42 -6.54 -10.16 -1.30
N THR A 43 -6.46 -10.03 0.03
CA THR A 43 -7.65 -10.00 0.90
C THR A 43 -8.56 -8.81 0.59
N PHE A 44 -7.99 -7.64 0.31
CA PHE A 44 -8.75 -6.47 -0.16
C PHE A 44 -9.50 -6.75 -1.45
N PHE A 45 -8.85 -7.33 -2.47
CA PHE A 45 -9.53 -7.61 -3.74
C PHE A 45 -10.62 -8.67 -3.59
N ILE A 46 -10.44 -9.70 -2.74
CA ILE A 46 -11.51 -10.64 -2.43
C ILE A 46 -12.69 -9.92 -1.77
N ALA A 47 -12.43 -9.03 -0.80
CA ALA A 47 -13.45 -8.22 -0.15
C ALA A 47 -14.14 -7.25 -1.13
N LEU A 48 -13.39 -6.64 -2.05
CA LEU A 48 -13.91 -5.74 -3.09
C LEU A 48 -14.85 -6.49 -4.04
N PHE A 49 -14.40 -7.60 -4.62
CA PHE A 49 -15.19 -8.36 -5.60
C PHE A 49 -16.44 -9.01 -4.99
N SER A 50 -16.38 -9.39 -3.70
CA SER A 50 -17.55 -9.88 -2.97
C SER A 50 -18.46 -8.75 -2.46
N GLY A 51 -17.91 -7.57 -2.14
CA GLY A 51 -18.65 -6.43 -1.58
C GLY A 51 -19.38 -5.59 -2.63
N MET A 52 -18.79 -5.41 -3.81
CA MET A 52 -19.39 -4.65 -4.92
C MET A 52 -20.81 -5.08 -5.31
N PRO A 53 -21.11 -6.39 -5.51
CA PRO A 53 -22.47 -6.83 -5.80
C PRO A 53 -23.45 -6.68 -4.62
N ILE A 54 -22.95 -6.56 -3.39
CA ILE A 54 -23.77 -6.28 -2.19
C ILE A 54 -24.09 -4.79 -2.12
N TRP A 55 -23.12 -3.94 -2.47
CA TRP A 55 -23.22 -2.49 -2.38
C TRP A 55 -24.25 -1.89 -3.35
N THR A 56 -24.27 -2.34 -4.61
CA THR A 56 -25.23 -1.84 -5.59
C THR A 56 -25.56 -2.85 -6.69
N PRO A 57 -26.84 -2.91 -7.16
CA PRO A 57 -27.23 -3.78 -8.26
C PRO A 57 -26.44 -3.57 -9.56
N LEU A 58 -25.87 -2.39 -9.78
CA LEU A 58 -25.03 -2.08 -10.95
C LEU A 58 -23.83 -3.04 -11.07
N PHE A 59 -23.31 -3.50 -9.94
CA PHE A 59 -22.20 -4.45 -9.88
C PHE A 59 -22.64 -5.88 -9.57
N GLY A 60 -23.94 -6.18 -9.67
CA GLY A 60 -24.49 -7.52 -9.40
C GLY A 60 -23.87 -8.62 -10.25
N TRP A 61 -23.41 -8.31 -11.46
CA TRP A 61 -22.69 -9.24 -12.34
C TRP A 61 -21.38 -9.78 -11.71
N MET A 62 -20.74 -9.01 -10.83
CA MET A 62 -19.51 -9.42 -10.13
C MET A 62 -19.76 -10.54 -9.12
N ALA A 63 -21.00 -10.77 -8.70
CA ALA A 63 -21.36 -11.89 -7.84
C ALA A 63 -20.97 -13.24 -8.45
N SER A 64 -20.97 -13.34 -9.79
CA SER A 64 -20.54 -14.55 -10.51
C SER A 64 -19.10 -14.96 -10.22
N PHE A 65 -18.21 -14.01 -9.88
CA PHE A 65 -16.80 -14.29 -9.56
C PHE A 65 -16.62 -15.10 -8.28
N VAL A 66 -17.58 -15.00 -7.37
CA VAL A 66 -17.55 -15.65 -6.06
C VAL A 66 -18.66 -16.68 -5.89
N GLY A 67 -19.34 -17.07 -6.97
CA GLY A 67 -20.37 -18.12 -6.94
C GLY A 67 -21.79 -17.65 -6.62
N GLY A 68 -22.09 -16.35 -6.74
CA GLY A 68 -23.42 -15.76 -6.56
C GLY A 68 -23.52 -14.82 -5.35
N LEU A 69 -24.65 -14.12 -5.23
CA LEU A 69 -24.85 -13.10 -4.20
C LEU A 69 -24.88 -13.69 -2.78
N ASP A 70 -25.44 -14.88 -2.62
CA ASP A 70 -25.48 -15.56 -1.32
C ASP A 70 -24.08 -15.93 -0.85
N THR A 71 -23.25 -16.47 -1.76
CA THR A 71 -21.84 -16.76 -1.47
C THR A 71 -21.05 -15.47 -1.21
N ALA A 72 -21.31 -14.40 -1.96
CA ALA A 72 -20.69 -13.10 -1.73
C ALA A 72 -20.94 -12.56 -0.32
N ARG A 73 -22.20 -12.64 0.15
CA ARG A 73 -22.60 -12.22 1.52
C ARG A 73 -21.90 -13.00 2.61
N VAL A 74 -21.60 -14.28 2.37
CA VAL A 74 -20.84 -15.11 3.30
C VAL A 74 -19.36 -14.74 3.24
N ILE A 75 -18.75 -14.70 2.06
CA ILE A 75 -17.31 -14.49 1.89
C ILE A 75 -16.87 -13.09 2.33
N HIS A 76 -17.64 -12.05 2.00
CA HIS A 76 -17.25 -10.66 2.20
C HIS A 76 -16.77 -10.33 3.62
N PRO A 77 -17.53 -10.62 4.70
CA PRO A 77 -17.07 -10.30 6.05
C PRO A 77 -15.84 -11.12 6.48
N TYR A 78 -15.69 -12.37 6.05
CA TYR A 78 -14.47 -13.16 6.34
C TYR A 78 -13.25 -12.61 5.58
N ALA A 79 -13.43 -12.19 4.33
CA ALA A 79 -12.39 -11.52 3.56
C ALA A 79 -12.01 -10.18 4.19
N GLY A 80 -13.00 -9.42 4.69
CA GLY A 80 -12.80 -8.21 5.48
C GLY A 80 -11.99 -8.47 6.75
N LEU A 81 -12.33 -9.51 7.52
CA LEU A 81 -11.56 -9.89 8.71
C LEU A 81 -10.11 -10.27 8.37
N ALA A 82 -9.91 -11.06 7.31
CA ALA A 82 -8.57 -11.40 6.83
C ALA A 82 -7.78 -10.15 6.39
N PHE A 83 -8.45 -9.20 5.74
CA PHE A 83 -7.87 -7.90 5.36
C PHE A 83 -7.45 -7.08 6.59
N ILE A 84 -8.27 -7.04 7.64
CA ILE A 84 -7.93 -6.35 8.89
C ILE A 84 -6.71 -7.00 9.55
N ILE A 85 -6.68 -8.33 9.65
CA ILE A 85 -5.55 -9.06 10.22
C ILE A 85 -4.26 -8.79 9.43
N ALA A 86 -4.30 -8.90 8.09
CA ALA A 86 -3.16 -8.60 7.23
C ALA A 86 -2.71 -7.13 7.37
N SER A 87 -3.66 -6.20 7.50
CA SER A 87 -3.39 -4.77 7.68
C SER A 87 -2.75 -4.47 9.03
N ILE A 88 -3.08 -5.19 10.09
CA ILE A 88 -2.41 -5.08 11.39
C ILE A 88 -0.93 -5.48 11.27
N PHE A 89 -0.64 -6.61 10.60
CA PHE A 89 0.75 -6.99 10.34
C PHE A 89 1.49 -5.95 9.50
N GLN A 90 0.83 -5.39 8.47
CA GLN A 90 1.40 -4.32 7.66
C GLN A 90 1.67 -3.07 8.48
N PHE A 91 0.74 -2.65 9.33
CA PHE A 91 0.88 -1.50 10.20
C PHE A 91 2.14 -1.61 11.06
N PHE A 92 2.28 -2.69 11.85
CA PHE A 92 3.43 -2.84 12.73
C PHE A 92 4.75 -3.02 11.99
N HIS A 93 4.75 -3.68 10.83
CA HIS A 93 5.96 -3.84 10.02
C HIS A 93 6.46 -2.51 9.44
N TRP A 94 5.56 -1.61 9.05
CA TRP A 94 5.92 -0.31 8.46
C TRP A 94 5.99 0.83 9.47
N LEU A 95 5.38 0.71 10.65
CA LEU A 95 5.29 1.77 11.65
C LEU A 95 6.62 2.49 11.93
N PRO A 96 7.78 1.81 12.06
CA PRO A 96 9.05 2.49 12.29
C PRO A 96 9.43 3.50 11.20
N ASP A 97 9.05 3.23 9.95
CA ASP A 97 9.39 4.05 8.78
C ASP A 97 8.34 5.14 8.45
N MET A 98 7.18 5.14 9.11
CA MET A 98 5.99 5.97 8.74
C MET A 98 5.82 7.23 9.60
N HIS A 99 6.93 7.83 10.05
CA HIS A 99 6.94 9.06 10.84
C HIS A 99 7.16 10.27 9.93
N LEU A 100 6.36 11.32 10.11
CA LEU A 100 6.60 12.61 9.44
C LEU A 100 7.79 13.31 10.09
N HIS A 101 8.88 13.44 9.35
CA HIS A 101 10.04 14.22 9.78
C HIS A 101 9.83 15.72 9.50
N GLU A 102 10.59 16.57 10.19
CA GLU A 102 10.52 18.04 10.08
C GLU A 102 10.73 18.54 8.64
N ASP A 103 11.64 17.91 7.91
CA ASP A 103 11.91 18.14 6.48
C ASP A 103 10.75 17.69 5.57
N GLN A 104 9.81 16.89 6.07
CA GLN A 104 8.64 16.44 5.30
C GLN A 104 7.37 17.26 5.60
N LYS A 105 7.46 18.27 6.47
CA LYS A 105 6.38 19.24 6.68
C LYS A 105 6.09 20.03 5.40
N GLY A 106 4.82 20.36 5.18
CA GLY A 106 4.36 21.05 3.97
C GLY A 106 4.19 20.14 2.74
N TRP A 107 4.18 18.81 2.92
CA TRP A 107 3.87 17.87 1.83
C TRP A 107 2.51 18.16 1.18
N LEU A 108 1.49 18.48 1.99
CA LEU A 108 0.12 18.75 1.55
C LEU A 108 -0.07 20.01 0.68
N SER A 109 0.97 20.83 0.45
CA SER A 109 0.85 22.04 -0.35
C SER A 109 1.87 22.10 -1.49
N ARG A 110 3.03 22.72 -1.26
CA ARG A 110 4.00 23.03 -2.31
C ARG A 110 4.74 21.79 -2.80
N LYS A 111 5.09 20.88 -1.90
CA LYS A 111 5.87 19.67 -2.22
C LYS A 111 5.03 18.64 -3.00
N ALA A 112 3.76 18.42 -2.65
CA ALA A 112 2.85 17.59 -3.45
C ALA A 112 2.65 18.14 -4.86
N PHE A 113 2.43 19.46 -5.00
CA PHE A 113 2.23 20.05 -6.33
C PHE A 113 3.50 19.95 -7.19
N SER A 114 4.68 20.20 -6.61
CA SER A 114 5.97 20.03 -7.30
C SER A 114 6.17 18.57 -7.72
N TYR A 115 5.87 17.62 -6.83
CA TYR A 115 5.94 16.18 -7.10
C TYR A 115 5.03 15.76 -8.27
N MET A 116 3.78 16.24 -8.27
CA MET A 116 2.83 15.95 -9.36
C MET A 116 3.24 16.54 -10.71
N ARG A 117 4.10 17.58 -10.71
CA ARG A 117 4.70 18.16 -11.92
C ARG A 117 6.05 17.53 -12.30
N TRP A 118 6.43 16.41 -11.69
CA TRP A 118 7.71 15.72 -11.91
C TRP A 118 8.94 16.56 -11.52
N GLU A 119 8.76 17.54 -10.63
CA GLU A 119 9.87 18.33 -10.09
C GLU A 119 10.56 17.54 -8.97
N ARG A 120 11.89 17.62 -8.93
CA ARG A 120 12.70 16.87 -7.97
C ARG A 120 12.53 17.41 -6.55
N VAL A 121 12.20 16.53 -5.61
CA VAL A 121 12.11 16.85 -4.18
C VAL A 121 13.35 16.32 -3.46
N GLU A 122 14.29 17.20 -3.11
CA GLU A 122 15.64 16.83 -2.64
C GLU A 122 15.65 16.10 -1.27
N GLU A 123 14.66 16.33 -0.42
CA GLU A 123 14.58 15.79 0.95
C GLU A 123 13.74 14.49 1.05
N SER A 124 13.51 13.80 -0.08
CA SER A 124 12.71 12.56 -0.08
C SER A 124 13.52 11.37 0.48
N GLY A 125 13.15 10.94 1.68
CA GLY A 125 13.64 9.73 2.36
C GLY A 125 13.16 8.43 1.71
N LYS A 126 13.25 7.29 2.41
CA LYS A 126 12.83 5.98 1.83
C LYS A 126 11.39 6.05 1.35
N TYR A 127 10.53 6.66 2.15
CA TYR A 127 9.17 7.04 1.77
C TYR A 127 9.05 8.55 1.71
N ASN A 128 8.30 9.03 0.72
CA ASN A 128 7.98 10.45 0.61
C ASN A 128 6.77 10.80 1.49
N GLY A 129 6.53 12.10 1.72
CA GLY A 129 5.44 12.54 2.62
C GLY A 129 4.05 12.08 2.15
N GLY A 130 3.85 11.89 0.84
CA GLY A 130 2.59 11.44 0.26
C GLY A 130 2.34 9.97 0.56
N GLN A 131 3.38 9.14 0.47
CA GLN A 131 3.34 7.73 0.87
C GLN A 131 3.04 7.58 2.36
N ILE A 132 3.60 8.44 3.21
CA ILE A 132 3.34 8.43 4.66
C ILE A 132 1.90 8.86 4.96
N LEU A 133 1.41 9.94 4.35
CA LEU A 133 0.01 10.36 4.49
C LEU A 133 -0.95 9.29 3.99
N PHE A 134 -0.62 8.65 2.87
CA PHE A 134 -1.41 7.55 2.32
C PHE A 134 -1.43 6.34 3.27
N PHE A 135 -0.30 5.98 3.89
CA PHE A 135 -0.25 4.94 4.92
C PHE A 135 -1.23 5.23 6.06
N TRP A 136 -1.22 6.45 6.60
CA TRP A 136 -2.13 6.84 7.68
C TRP A 136 -3.59 6.88 7.24
N ALA A 137 -3.88 7.33 6.02
CA ALA A 137 -5.22 7.29 5.43
C ALA A 137 -5.74 5.84 5.30
N VAL A 138 -4.89 4.91 4.84
CA VAL A 138 -5.22 3.48 4.76
C VAL A 138 -5.45 2.88 6.16
N CYS A 139 -4.67 3.26 7.17
CA CYS A 139 -4.89 2.82 8.56
C CYS A 139 -6.24 3.30 9.10
N LEU A 140 -6.60 4.56 8.86
CA LEU A 140 -7.90 5.11 9.23
C LEU A 140 -9.03 4.38 8.49
N GLY A 141 -8.85 4.10 7.20
CA GLY A 141 -9.83 3.35 6.40
C GLY A 141 -10.01 1.92 6.89
N ALA A 142 -8.93 1.21 7.22
CA ALA A 142 -9.01 -0.13 7.82
C ALA A 142 -9.77 -0.12 9.15
N LEU A 143 -9.53 0.89 10.00
CA LEU A 143 -10.31 1.09 11.22
C LEU A 143 -11.79 1.38 10.92
N GLY A 144 -12.08 2.22 9.92
CA GLY A 144 -13.44 2.51 9.45
C GLY A 144 -14.18 1.24 9.03
N PHE A 145 -13.55 0.38 8.23
CA PHE A 145 -14.11 -0.90 7.82
C PHE A 145 -14.36 -1.84 9.01
N LEU A 146 -13.43 -1.93 9.96
CA LEU A 146 -13.59 -2.78 11.14
C LEU A 146 -14.77 -2.32 12.02
N LEU A 147 -14.79 -1.03 12.36
CA LEU A 147 -15.79 -0.47 13.28
C LEU A 147 -17.21 -0.47 12.68
N SER A 148 -17.33 -0.25 11.38
CA SER A 148 -18.62 -0.33 10.68
C SER A 148 -19.03 -1.77 10.32
N GLY A 149 -18.07 -2.62 9.97
CA GLY A 149 -18.33 -3.99 9.54
C GLY A 149 -18.86 -4.89 10.65
N ILE A 150 -18.43 -4.70 11.91
CA ILE A 150 -18.89 -5.53 13.03
C ILE A 150 -20.41 -5.40 13.26
N PRO A 151 -21.02 -4.20 13.40
CA PRO A 151 -22.46 -4.09 13.56
C PRO A 151 -23.27 -4.55 12.34
N MET A 152 -22.71 -4.43 11.14
CA MET A 152 -23.32 -4.94 9.91
C MET A 152 -23.29 -6.48 9.85
N TRP A 153 -22.21 -7.11 10.33
CA TRP A 153 -22.05 -8.56 10.32
C TRP A 153 -22.92 -9.26 11.38
N PHE A 154 -23.12 -8.63 12.54
CA PHE A 154 -23.93 -9.17 13.64
C PHE A 154 -25.19 -8.33 13.90
N PRO A 155 -26.13 -8.24 12.95
CA PRO A 155 -27.21 -7.25 13.03
C PRO A 155 -28.10 -7.42 14.26
N LEU A 156 -28.29 -8.65 14.75
CA LEU A 156 -29.14 -8.93 15.93
C LEU A 156 -28.57 -8.41 17.25
N LEU A 157 -27.26 -8.11 17.31
CA LEU A 157 -26.59 -7.61 18.52
C LEU A 157 -26.66 -6.09 18.68
N PHE A 158 -27.07 -5.36 17.62
CA PHE A 158 -27.02 -3.91 17.60
C PHE A 158 -28.40 -3.30 17.27
N PRO A 159 -28.77 -2.17 17.90
CA PRO A 159 -29.95 -1.38 17.51
C PRO A 159 -29.93 -0.96 16.03
N VAL A 160 -31.11 -0.83 15.43
CA VAL A 160 -31.29 -0.44 14.02
C VAL A 160 -30.50 0.82 13.66
N TRP A 161 -30.61 1.88 14.48
CA TRP A 161 -29.96 3.16 14.21
C TRP A 161 -28.43 3.08 14.18
N ILE A 162 -27.81 2.20 14.98
CA ILE A 162 -26.36 1.97 14.91
C ILE A 162 -26.00 1.34 13.57
N ARG A 163 -26.75 0.33 13.14
CA ARG A 163 -26.49 -0.38 11.88
C ARG A 163 -26.62 0.55 10.67
N GLU A 164 -27.61 1.43 10.67
CA GLU A 164 -27.81 2.41 9.59
C GLU A 164 -26.63 3.40 9.50
N ILE A 165 -26.15 3.91 10.63
CA ILE A 165 -24.94 4.75 10.66
C ILE A 165 -23.72 3.95 10.19
N CYS A 166 -23.57 2.70 10.61
CA CYS A 166 -22.46 1.84 10.18
C CYS A 166 -22.48 1.60 8.68
N ILE A 167 -23.64 1.39 8.05
CA ILE A 167 -23.75 1.25 6.58
C ILE A 167 -23.19 2.52 5.90
N LEU A 168 -23.60 3.71 6.35
CA LEU A 168 -23.10 4.97 5.80
C LEU A 168 -21.58 5.12 5.99
N ILE A 169 -21.07 4.82 7.18
CA ILE A 169 -19.63 4.88 7.44
C ILE A 169 -18.87 3.88 6.57
N HIS A 170 -19.39 2.66 6.42
CA HIS A 170 -18.77 1.62 5.60
C HIS A 170 -18.70 2.04 4.14
N ASP A 171 -19.79 2.59 3.59
CA ASP A 171 -19.88 3.06 2.21
C ASP A 171 -18.93 4.24 1.95
N LEU A 172 -18.91 5.24 2.84
CA LEU A 172 -17.98 6.38 2.73
C LEU A 172 -16.52 5.93 2.82
N THR A 173 -16.24 5.00 3.75
CA THR A 173 -14.91 4.40 3.89
C THR A 173 -14.53 3.66 2.62
N PHE A 174 -15.44 2.85 2.08
CA PHE A 174 -15.26 2.10 0.84
C PHE A 174 -14.91 3.01 -0.34
N ILE A 175 -15.71 4.06 -0.57
CA ILE A 175 -15.49 5.00 -1.68
C ILE A 175 -14.12 5.68 -1.55
N GLY A 176 -13.81 6.23 -0.36
CA GLY A 176 -12.53 6.89 -0.11
C GLY A 176 -11.33 5.95 -0.28
N PHE A 177 -11.46 4.72 0.24
CA PHE A 177 -10.42 3.70 0.13
C PHE A 177 -10.22 3.26 -1.32
N LEU A 178 -11.30 3.07 -2.09
CA LEU A 178 -11.23 2.70 -3.50
C LEU A 178 -10.51 3.77 -4.33
N VAL A 179 -10.87 5.05 -4.13
CA VAL A 179 -10.15 6.18 -4.77
C VAL A 179 -8.67 6.16 -4.41
N GLY A 180 -8.36 5.95 -3.12
CA GLY A 180 -6.99 5.83 -2.64
C GLY A 180 -6.21 4.68 -3.30
N VAL A 181 -6.81 3.49 -3.40
CA VAL A 181 -6.20 2.32 -4.03
C VAL A 181 -5.98 2.53 -5.53
N VAL A 182 -6.94 3.14 -6.24
CA VAL A 182 -6.75 3.48 -7.66
C VAL A 182 -5.57 4.44 -7.83
N GLY A 183 -5.49 5.49 -7.01
CA GLY A 183 -4.35 6.41 -7.00
C GLY A 183 -3.02 5.72 -6.68
N HIS A 184 -3.02 4.81 -5.70
CA HIS A 184 -1.86 4.02 -5.31
C HIS A 184 -1.36 3.12 -6.45
N ILE A 185 -2.27 2.41 -7.13
CA ILE A 185 -1.94 1.57 -8.29
C ILE A 185 -1.40 2.43 -9.43
N TYR A 186 -2.05 3.56 -9.73
CA TYR A 186 -1.59 4.49 -10.76
C TYR A 186 -0.17 4.99 -10.51
N LEU A 187 0.10 5.48 -9.28
CA LEU A 187 1.44 5.93 -8.90
C LEU A 187 2.47 4.80 -8.93
N GLY A 188 2.10 3.61 -8.43
CA GLY A 188 2.99 2.45 -8.37
C GLY A 188 3.29 1.79 -9.73
N THR A 189 2.54 2.12 -10.79
CA THR A 189 2.68 1.47 -12.10
C THR A 189 2.95 2.45 -13.24
N ALA A 190 2.03 3.38 -13.49
CA ALA A 190 2.03 4.23 -14.68
C ALA A 190 2.74 5.56 -14.43
N ALA A 191 2.51 6.19 -13.27
CA ALA A 191 3.11 7.47 -12.96
C ALA A 191 4.62 7.31 -12.69
N GLU A 192 5.02 6.31 -11.91
CA GLU A 192 6.44 6.11 -11.56
C GLU A 192 6.98 4.79 -12.13
N PRO A 193 7.35 4.75 -13.43
CA PRO A 193 7.89 3.55 -14.05
C PRO A 193 9.08 2.97 -13.27
N GLY A 194 9.00 1.69 -12.95
CA GLY A 194 10.01 0.98 -12.15
C GLY A 194 9.62 0.79 -10.67
N THR A 195 8.65 1.54 -10.15
CA THR A 195 8.14 1.37 -8.77
C THR A 195 7.52 -0.01 -8.55
N PHE A 196 6.77 -0.53 -9.53
CA PHE A 196 6.15 -1.86 -9.46
C PHE A 196 7.16 -3.01 -9.22
N GLY A 197 8.38 -2.86 -9.74
CA GLY A 197 9.48 -3.80 -9.50
C GLY A 197 9.85 -3.94 -8.02
N ALA A 198 9.67 -2.86 -7.25
CA ALA A 198 9.96 -2.86 -5.82
C ALA A 198 9.04 -3.82 -5.04
N MET A 199 7.76 -3.95 -5.44
CA MET A 199 6.80 -4.82 -4.75
C MET A 199 6.78 -6.25 -5.28
N THR A 200 7.26 -6.49 -6.50
CA THR A 200 7.32 -7.85 -7.08
C THR A 200 8.67 -8.50 -6.84
N ARG A 201 9.77 -7.82 -7.18
CA ARG A 201 11.15 -8.32 -7.06
C ARG A 201 11.87 -7.85 -5.80
N GLY A 202 11.47 -6.69 -5.26
CA GLY A 202 12.14 -6.07 -4.10
C GLY A 202 13.16 -5.01 -4.44
N THR A 203 13.40 -4.78 -5.74
CA THR A 203 14.50 -3.95 -6.21
C THR A 203 14.00 -2.79 -7.07
N VAL A 204 14.79 -1.72 -7.08
CA VAL A 204 14.61 -0.54 -7.93
C VAL A 204 15.93 -0.17 -8.57
N THR A 205 15.91 0.47 -9.73
CA THR A 205 17.14 0.96 -10.36
C THR A 205 17.74 2.10 -9.54
N ARG A 206 19.08 2.23 -9.56
CA ARG A 206 19.76 3.39 -8.95
C ARG A 206 19.25 4.72 -9.49
N ARG A 207 18.95 4.80 -10.79
CA ARG A 207 18.39 6.01 -11.44
C ARG A 207 17.05 6.40 -10.83
N TRP A 208 16.15 5.43 -10.66
CA TRP A 208 14.85 5.67 -10.02
C TRP A 208 15.01 6.18 -8.59
N ALA A 209 15.88 5.52 -7.81
CA ALA A 209 16.14 5.90 -6.42
C ALA A 209 16.71 7.32 -6.31
N ARG A 210 17.66 7.69 -7.19
CA ARG A 210 18.26 9.03 -7.23
C ARG A 210 17.26 10.14 -7.56
N PHE A 211 16.26 9.85 -8.39
CA PHE A 211 15.25 10.82 -8.84
C PHE A 211 14.11 10.96 -7.82
N HIS A 212 13.49 9.86 -7.40
CA HIS A 212 12.30 9.88 -6.53
C HIS A 212 12.64 9.96 -5.03
N HIS A 213 13.79 9.42 -4.63
CA HIS A 213 14.20 9.30 -3.22
C HIS A 213 15.67 9.66 -2.99
N PRO A 214 16.12 10.88 -3.38
CA PRO A 214 17.52 11.29 -3.32
C PRO A 214 18.18 11.19 -1.95
N ALA A 215 17.49 11.54 -0.86
CA ALA A 215 18.06 11.44 0.48
C ALA A 215 18.28 9.97 0.89
N TRP A 216 17.34 9.09 0.53
CA TRP A 216 17.51 7.65 0.72
C TRP A 216 18.62 7.07 -0.15
N TYR A 217 18.71 7.48 -1.42
CA TYR A 217 19.78 7.08 -2.32
C TYR A 217 21.15 7.38 -1.73
N LYS A 218 21.36 8.61 -1.26
CA LYS A 218 22.61 9.05 -0.62
C LYS A 218 22.92 8.22 0.63
N LYS A 219 21.90 7.96 1.47
CA LYS A 219 22.07 7.13 2.69
C LYS A 219 22.50 5.69 2.38
N VAL A 220 21.98 5.10 1.30
CA VAL A 220 22.24 3.68 0.96
C VAL A 220 23.54 3.51 0.17
N THR A 221 23.85 4.43 -0.73
CA THR A 221 25.01 4.30 -1.65
C THR A 221 26.23 5.07 -1.19
N GLY A 222 26.07 6.08 -0.32
CA GLY A 222 27.13 7.03 0.02
C GLY A 222 27.46 8.02 -1.12
N GLU A 223 26.82 7.91 -2.28
CA GLU A 223 27.06 8.78 -3.43
C GLU A 223 26.27 10.09 -3.31
N GLU A 224 26.93 11.21 -3.57
CA GLU A 224 26.25 12.49 -3.75
C GLU A 224 25.33 12.43 -4.97
N THR A 225 24.15 13.04 -4.86
CA THR A 225 23.30 13.27 -6.02
C THR A 225 23.87 14.44 -6.82
N ARG A 226 24.84 14.19 -7.70
CA ARG A 226 25.38 15.21 -8.59
C ARG A 226 24.26 15.71 -9.52
N LYS A 227 24.13 17.03 -9.62
CA LYS A 227 23.16 17.75 -10.47
C LYS A 227 23.32 17.36 -11.94
#